data_AF-A0A077Z852-F1
#
_entry.id   AF-A0A077Z852-F1
#
_cell.length_a   1.000
_cell.length_b   1.000
_cell.length_c   1.000
_cell.angle_alpha   90.00
_cell.angle_beta   90.00
_cell.angle_gamma   90.00
#
_symmetry.space_group_name_H-M   'P 1'
#
loop_
_entity.id
_entity.type
_entity.pdbx_description
1 polymer ?
#
loop_
_entity_poly.entity_id
_entity_poly.type
_entity_poly.pdbx_seq_one_letter_code
_entity_poly.pdbx_strand_id
1 'polypeptide(L)'
;MWFEARRQERKIRTIMVDHKKRAERRRFYYERIRKDPTEFMQVHGQASAFLSLLHDIRVLLSLRCPWQGDPTVLIDRFDARSYLDKLPDNRSKSSGLEERKMNYERYRLLVINDFEKSKFFQKYVRLDISLLTNEDMHELNRIATRYGMKMGDFTK
;
A
#
# COMPACT_ATOMS: atom_id res chain seq x y z
N MET A 1 -33.81 4.42 -54.52
CA MET A 1 -32.73 5.14 -53.80
C MET A 1 -33.06 5.45 -52.34
N TRP A 2 -34.23 6.01 -52.02
CA TRP A 2 -34.59 6.39 -50.64
C TRP A 2 -34.52 5.26 -49.59
N PHE A 3 -35.00 4.05 -49.95
CA PHE A 3 -34.94 2.89 -49.04
C PHE A 3 -33.50 2.47 -48.67
N GLU A 4 -32.57 2.49 -49.63
CA GLU A 4 -31.15 2.20 -49.39
C GLU A 4 -30.51 3.27 -48.51
N ALA A 5 -30.81 4.56 -48.76
CA ALA A 5 -30.33 5.65 -47.89
C ALA A 5 -30.81 5.46 -46.44
N ARG A 6 -32.09 5.10 -46.24
CA ARG A 6 -32.65 4.83 -44.90
C ARG A 6 -32.08 3.57 -44.25
N ARG A 7 -31.69 2.56 -45.05
CA ARG A 7 -30.97 1.38 -44.57
C ARG A 7 -29.57 1.74 -44.10
N GLN A 8 -28.85 2.59 -44.81
CA GLN A 8 -27.52 3.09 -44.40
C GLN A 8 -27.61 3.97 -43.15
N GLU A 9 -28.61 4.85 -43.07
CA GLU A 9 -28.86 5.67 -41.89
C GLU A 9 -29.06 4.82 -40.62
N ARG A 10 -29.86 3.74 -40.72
CA ARG A 10 -30.05 2.78 -39.61
C ARG A 10 -28.73 2.11 -39.19
N LYS A 11 -27.91 1.68 -40.15
CA LYS A 11 -26.60 1.07 -39.86
C LYS A 11 -25.67 2.05 -39.14
N ILE A 12 -25.59 3.30 -39.61
CA ILE A 12 -24.75 4.34 -38.99
C ILE A 12 -25.21 4.63 -37.57
N ARG A 13 -26.53 4.77 -37.34
CA ARG A 13 -27.09 4.98 -36.00
C ARG A 13 -26.72 3.85 -35.03
N THR A 14 -26.81 2.59 -35.47
CA THR A 14 -26.38 1.44 -34.67
C THR A 14 -24.89 1.52 -34.31
N ILE A 15 -24.04 1.82 -35.28
CA ILE A 15 -22.59 1.99 -35.07
C ILE A 15 -22.31 3.12 -34.07
N MET A 16 -22.99 4.26 -34.17
CA MET A 16 -22.84 5.39 -33.24
C MET A 16 -23.22 5.00 -31.80
N VAL A 17 -24.34 4.30 -31.61
CA VAL A 17 -24.78 3.81 -30.29
C VAL A 17 -23.75 2.83 -29.72
N ASP A 18 -23.22 1.93 -30.53
CA ASP A 18 -22.20 0.98 -30.11
C ASP A 18 -20.87 1.66 -29.76
N HIS A 19 -20.46 2.69 -30.50
CA HIS A 19 -19.29 3.48 -30.14
C HIS A 19 -19.50 4.25 -28.84
N LYS A 20 -20.68 4.83 -28.62
CA LYS A 20 -21.03 5.50 -27.35
C LYS A 20 -20.95 4.51 -26.18
N LYS A 21 -21.62 3.36 -26.27
CA LYS A 21 -21.59 2.31 -25.23
C LYS A 21 -20.17 1.78 -24.98
N ARG A 22 -19.37 1.62 -26.05
CA ARG A 22 -17.96 1.18 -25.93
C ARG A 22 -17.09 2.25 -25.27
N ALA A 23 -17.32 3.53 -25.56
CA ALA A 23 -16.62 4.64 -24.91
C ALA A 23 -16.98 4.71 -23.42
N GLU A 24 -18.26 4.56 -23.07
CA GLU A 24 -18.73 4.48 -21.68
C GLU A 24 -18.08 3.31 -20.93
N ARG A 25 -18.07 2.10 -21.51
CA ARG A 25 -17.38 0.94 -20.91
C ARG A 25 -15.89 1.18 -20.67
N ARG A 26 -15.18 1.80 -21.64
CA ARG A 26 -13.76 2.16 -21.47
C ARG A 26 -13.58 3.18 -20.35
N ARG A 27 -14.42 4.22 -20.31
CA ARG A 27 -14.40 5.22 -19.24
C ARG A 27 -14.58 4.58 -17.87
N PHE A 28 -15.58 3.71 -17.70
CA PHE A 28 -15.80 2.96 -16.45
C PHE A 28 -14.61 2.06 -16.09
N TYR A 29 -14.00 1.38 -17.07
CA TYR A 29 -12.80 0.56 -16.84
C TYR A 29 -11.64 1.42 -16.33
N TYR A 30 -11.35 2.54 -17.00
CA TYR A 30 -10.29 3.46 -16.59
C TYR A 30 -10.56 4.13 -15.24
N GLU A 31 -11.80 4.52 -14.94
CA GLU A 31 -12.19 5.01 -13.61
C GLU A 31 -12.00 3.95 -12.52
N ARG A 32 -12.21 2.66 -12.83
CA ARG A 32 -12.01 1.56 -11.88
C ARG A 32 -10.53 1.28 -11.60
N ILE A 33 -9.67 1.32 -12.62
CA ILE A 33 -8.22 1.08 -12.45
C ILE A 33 -7.46 2.35 -12.00
N ARG A 34 -8.02 3.55 -12.18
CA ARG A 34 -7.46 4.80 -11.63
C ARG A 34 -7.58 4.86 -10.12
N LYS A 35 -8.43 4.03 -9.49
CA LYS A 35 -8.39 3.85 -8.04
C LYS A 35 -7.04 3.29 -7.66
N ASP A 36 -6.49 3.80 -6.56
CA ASP A 36 -5.13 3.51 -6.07
C ASP A 36 -4.77 2.02 -6.27
N PRO A 37 -3.67 1.68 -6.96
CA PRO A 37 -3.20 0.31 -7.10
C PRO A 37 -3.16 -0.46 -5.77
N THR A 38 -2.94 0.25 -4.66
CA THR A 38 -2.91 -0.32 -3.31
C THR A 38 -4.28 -0.79 -2.82
N GLU A 39 -5.41 -0.24 -3.30
CA GLU A 39 -6.76 -0.69 -2.91
C GLU A 39 -7.09 -2.11 -3.39
N PHE A 40 -6.48 -2.54 -4.51
CA PHE A 40 -6.70 -3.88 -5.08
C PHE A 40 -5.59 -4.88 -4.73
N MET A 41 -4.53 -4.46 -4.05
CA MET A 41 -3.41 -5.34 -3.72
C MET A 41 -3.86 -6.35 -2.65
N GLN A 42 -4.32 -7.50 -3.11
CA GLN A 42 -4.67 -8.64 -2.25
C GLN A 42 -3.45 -9.57 -2.19
N VAL A 43 -2.87 -9.71 -1.01
CA VAL A 43 -1.83 -10.71 -0.75
C VAL A 43 -2.53 -12.01 -0.40
N HIS A 44 -2.43 -13.00 -1.29
CA HIS A 44 -2.84 -14.37 -1.01
C HIS A 44 -1.59 -15.19 -0.66
N GLY A 45 -1.65 -15.93 0.43
CA GLY A 45 -0.61 -16.86 0.83
C GLY A 45 -1.24 -18.17 1.27
N GLN A 46 -0.67 -19.29 0.82
CA GLN A 46 -0.87 -20.59 1.45
C GLN A 46 0.39 -20.90 2.25
N ALA A 47 0.23 -21.43 3.46
CA ALA A 47 1.34 -22.00 4.19
C ALA A 47 1.87 -23.20 3.39
N SER A 48 2.95 -22.99 2.65
CA SER A 48 3.68 -24.06 2.00
C SER A 48 4.92 -24.33 2.84
N ALA A 49 5.05 -25.55 3.35
CA ALA A 49 6.35 -26.04 3.74
C ALA A 49 7.22 -25.98 2.47
N PHE A 50 8.37 -25.30 2.54
CA PHE A 50 9.35 -25.37 1.46
C PHE A 50 9.78 -26.83 1.34
N LEU A 51 9.14 -27.57 0.43
CA LEU A 51 9.59 -28.87 0.01
C LEU A 51 10.88 -28.60 -0.76
N SER A 52 11.98 -28.64 -0.02
CA SER A 52 13.33 -28.52 -0.54
C SER A 52 13.47 -29.54 -1.66
N LEU A 53 13.38 -29.11 -2.91
CA LEU A 53 13.71 -29.96 -4.06
C LEU A 53 15.19 -30.41 -4.01
N LEU A 54 15.98 -29.78 -3.14
CA LEU A 54 17.35 -30.13 -2.84
C LEU A 54 17.34 -31.13 -1.68
N HIS A 55 17.44 -32.43 -2.00
CA HIS A 55 17.68 -33.48 -1.01
C HIS A 55 19.05 -33.32 -0.30
N ASP A 56 19.92 -32.43 -0.79
CA ASP A 56 21.21 -32.16 -0.19
C ASP A 56 21.20 -30.86 0.65
N ILE A 57 21.21 -31.05 1.98
CA ILE A 57 21.33 -29.98 2.97
C ILE A 57 22.57 -29.12 2.73
N ARG A 58 23.66 -29.67 2.16
CA ARG A 58 24.88 -28.90 1.86
C ARG A 58 24.62 -27.84 0.79
N VAL A 59 23.84 -28.18 -0.25
CA VAL A 59 23.47 -27.22 -1.29
C VAL A 59 22.59 -26.13 -0.68
N LEU A 60 21.62 -26.49 0.17
CA LEU A 60 20.75 -25.54 0.86
C LEU A 60 21.53 -24.59 1.78
N LEU A 61 22.45 -25.10 2.60
CA LEU A 61 23.28 -24.29 3.47
C LEU A 61 24.18 -23.36 2.66
N SER A 62 24.69 -23.83 1.51
CA SER A 62 25.44 -22.96 0.62
C SER A 62 24.54 -21.81 0.12
N LEU A 63 23.28 -22.09 -0.24
CA LEU A 63 22.30 -21.11 -0.75
C LEU A 63 21.88 -20.05 0.26
N ARG A 64 22.36 -20.10 1.50
CA ARG A 64 22.05 -19.10 2.51
C ARG A 64 23.25 -18.18 2.73
N CYS A 65 22.97 -16.89 2.90
CA CYS A 65 23.95 -15.89 3.30
C CYS A 65 23.45 -15.08 4.50
N PRO A 66 24.34 -14.58 5.36
CA PRO A 66 23.95 -13.66 6.42
C PRO A 66 23.42 -12.36 5.81
N TRP A 67 22.29 -11.87 6.31
CA TRP A 67 21.77 -10.58 5.88
C TRP A 67 22.66 -9.45 6.39
N GLN A 68 22.87 -8.43 5.56
CA GLN A 68 23.78 -7.33 5.88
C GLN A 68 23.33 -6.49 7.08
N GLY A 69 22.01 -6.39 7.31
CA GLY A 69 21.44 -5.65 8.44
C GLY A 69 21.50 -6.41 9.76
N ASP A 70 21.50 -7.74 9.72
CA ASP A 70 21.63 -8.61 10.89
C ASP A 70 22.25 -9.96 10.48
N PRO A 71 23.50 -10.24 10.86
CA PRO A 71 24.18 -11.48 10.50
C PRO A 71 23.59 -12.73 11.18
N THR A 72 22.73 -12.57 12.19
CA THR A 72 22.00 -13.69 12.80
C THR A 72 20.84 -14.17 11.92
N VAL A 73 20.39 -13.34 10.98
CA VAL A 73 19.32 -13.66 10.03
C VAL A 73 19.92 -14.17 8.74
N LEU A 74 19.72 -15.45 8.44
CA LEU A 74 20.14 -16.06 7.17
C LEU A 74 19.06 -15.91 6.10
N ILE A 75 19.39 -15.27 4.99
CA ILE A 75 18.54 -15.10 3.80
C ILE A 75 19.03 -15.96 2.64
N ASP A 76 18.18 -16.15 1.63
CA ASP A 76 18.58 -16.81 0.37
C ASP A 76 19.61 -15.96 -0.39
N ARG A 77 20.61 -16.59 -1.01
CA ARG A 77 21.58 -15.95 -1.92
C ARG A 77 20.90 -15.30 -3.13
N PHE A 78 19.73 -15.79 -3.54
CA PHE A 78 18.95 -15.17 -4.62
C PHE A 78 17.89 -14.18 -4.10
N ASP A 79 17.78 -13.99 -2.79
CA ASP A 79 16.93 -12.94 -2.23
C ASP A 79 17.44 -11.58 -2.70
N ALA A 80 16.56 -10.73 -3.23
CA ALA A 80 16.92 -9.39 -3.69
C ALA A 80 17.64 -8.57 -2.62
N ARG A 81 17.38 -8.83 -1.33
CA ARG A 81 18.02 -8.17 -0.19
C ARG A 81 19.50 -8.50 -0.04
N SER A 82 19.97 -9.63 -0.57
CA SER A 82 21.39 -10.00 -0.54
C SER A 82 22.26 -9.06 -1.37
N TYR A 83 21.67 -8.40 -2.38
CA TYR A 83 22.33 -7.44 -3.27
C TYR A 83 22.20 -5.98 -2.84
N LEU A 84 21.41 -5.68 -1.80
CA LEU A 84 21.31 -4.32 -1.30
C LEU A 84 22.65 -3.93 -0.66
N ASP A 85 23.14 -2.71 -0.87
CA ASP A 85 24.29 -2.21 -0.11
C ASP A 85 23.88 -1.91 1.34
N LYS A 86 24.86 -1.91 2.25
CA LYS A 86 24.63 -1.49 3.63
C LYS A 86 24.09 -0.06 3.62
N LEU A 87 22.83 0.10 4.04
CA LEU A 87 22.26 1.41 4.24
C LEU A 87 23.13 2.14 5.29
N PRO A 88 23.52 3.40 5.04
CA PRO A 88 24.21 4.16 6.07
C PRO A 88 23.30 4.23 7.29
N ASP A 89 23.91 4.07 8.47
CA ASP A 89 23.27 4.39 9.74
C ASP A 89 22.89 5.87 9.69
N ASN A 90 21.68 6.18 9.23
CA ASN A 90 21.20 7.55 9.19
C ASN A 90 20.83 7.97 10.62
N ARG A 91 21.84 8.13 11.46
CA ARG A 91 21.73 8.68 12.82
C ARG A 91 21.79 10.20 12.78
N SER A 92 21.58 10.86 11.62
CA SER A 92 21.35 12.29 11.62
C SER A 92 20.04 12.53 12.35
N LYS A 93 20.13 12.75 13.65
CA LYS A 93 19.06 13.20 14.55
C LYS A 93 18.69 14.63 14.17
N SER A 94 18.28 14.86 12.93
CA SER A 94 17.76 16.16 12.51
C SER A 94 16.33 16.24 12.99
N SER A 95 16.16 16.40 14.32
CA SER A 95 14.90 16.61 15.03
C SER A 95 14.16 17.91 14.66
N GLY A 96 14.46 18.42 13.45
CA GLY A 96 13.81 19.52 12.79
C GLY A 96 12.40 19.17 12.34
N LEU A 97 11.74 20.21 11.84
CA LEU A 97 10.35 20.18 11.43
C LEU A 97 10.06 19.11 10.35
N GLU A 98 11.01 18.87 9.43
CA GLU A 98 10.83 17.91 8.33
C GLU A 98 10.84 16.46 8.81
N GLU A 99 11.73 16.07 9.73
CA GLU A 99 11.71 14.72 10.31
C GLU A 99 10.39 14.49 11.07
N ARG A 100 9.88 15.52 11.74
CA ARG A 100 8.62 15.46 12.45
C ARG A 100 7.43 15.26 11.50
N LYS A 101 7.36 15.98 10.38
CA LYS A 101 6.36 15.79 9.33
C LYS A 101 6.44 14.39 8.72
N MET A 102 7.66 13.91 8.46
CA MET A 102 7.88 12.57 7.95
C MET A 102 7.42 11.50 8.95
N ASN A 103 7.74 11.65 10.23
CA ASN A 103 7.28 10.73 11.27
C ASN A 103 5.75 10.75 11.40
N TYR A 104 5.12 11.93 11.28
CA TYR A 104 3.66 12.04 11.21
C TYR A 104 3.10 11.21 10.06
N GLU A 105 3.54 11.43 8.81
CA GLU A 105 3.02 10.66 7.66
C GLU A 105 3.33 9.16 7.77
N ARG A 106 4.51 8.80 8.28
CA ARG A 106 4.94 7.40 8.45
C ARG A 106 4.05 6.63 9.43
N TYR A 107 3.62 7.28 10.51
CA TYR A 107 2.93 6.60 11.62
C TYR A 107 1.47 6.99 11.81
N ARG A 108 0.94 7.98 11.07
CA ARG A 108 -0.42 8.47 11.26
C ARG A 108 -1.45 7.34 11.27
N LEU A 109 -1.40 6.47 10.26
CA LEU A 109 -2.35 5.36 10.13
C LEU A 109 -2.25 4.34 11.28
N LEU A 110 -1.04 4.08 11.78
CA LEU A 110 -0.82 3.14 12.88
C LEU A 110 -1.39 3.70 14.18
N VAL A 111 -1.15 4.99 14.47
CA VAL A 111 -1.71 5.68 15.63
C VAL A 111 -3.24 5.71 15.58
N ILE A 112 -3.81 5.98 14.41
CA ILE A 112 -5.27 5.98 14.19
C ILE A 112 -5.88 4.59 14.41
N ASN A 113 -5.25 3.54 13.87
CA ASN A 113 -5.73 2.17 14.03
C ASN A 113 -5.70 1.72 15.50
N ASP A 114 -4.64 2.09 16.22
CA ASP A 114 -4.51 1.85 17.66
C ASP A 114 -5.61 2.57 18.46
N PHE A 115 -5.90 3.83 18.13
CA PHE A 115 -6.96 4.62 18.76
C PHE A 115 -8.35 4.02 18.54
N GLU A 116 -8.66 3.63 17.31
CA GLU A 116 -9.93 2.99 16.93
C GLU A 116 -10.06 1.53 17.42
N LYS A 117 -8.97 0.94 17.94
CA LYS A 117 -8.89 -0.48 18.33
C LYS A 117 -9.34 -1.43 17.21
N SER A 118 -9.21 -1.01 15.95
CA SER A 118 -9.66 -1.79 14.81
C SER A 118 -8.77 -3.02 14.66
N LYS A 119 -9.35 -4.21 14.81
CA LYS A 119 -8.66 -5.49 14.55
C LYS A 119 -8.31 -5.68 13.08
N PHE A 120 -8.92 -4.90 12.19
CA PHE A 120 -8.67 -4.96 10.76
C PHE A 120 -7.74 -3.81 10.36
N PHE A 121 -6.45 -4.13 10.29
CA PHE A 121 -5.32 -3.25 9.94
C PHE A 121 -5.46 -2.55 8.58
N GLN A 122 -6.46 -2.90 7.78
CA GLN A 122 -6.58 -2.55 6.36
C GLN A 122 -7.77 -1.66 6.01
N LYS A 123 -8.53 -1.14 6.98
CA LYS A 123 -9.47 -0.08 6.63
C LYS A 123 -8.68 1.22 6.61
N TYR A 124 -8.70 1.94 5.48
CA TYR A 124 -8.51 3.38 5.49
C TYR A 124 -9.59 3.95 6.42
N VAL A 125 -9.31 4.00 7.72
CA VAL A 125 -10.26 4.55 8.67
C VAL A 125 -10.23 6.05 8.45
N ARG A 126 -11.26 6.52 7.76
CA ARG A 126 -11.55 7.95 7.63
C ARG A 126 -12.06 8.43 8.98
N LEU A 127 -11.15 8.58 9.94
CA LEU A 127 -11.42 9.39 11.12
C LEU A 127 -11.74 10.79 10.63
N ASP A 128 -12.96 11.25 10.86
CA ASP A 128 -13.31 12.63 10.59
C ASP A 128 -12.78 13.48 11.74
N ILE A 129 -11.60 14.06 11.54
CA ILE A 129 -10.88 14.82 12.56
C ILE A 129 -11.72 15.99 13.09
N SER A 130 -12.67 16.48 12.27
CA SER A 130 -13.62 17.54 12.65
C SER A 130 -14.59 17.14 13.77
N LEU A 131 -14.86 15.83 13.94
CA LEU A 131 -15.78 15.28 14.93
C LEU A 131 -15.10 14.88 16.24
N LEU A 132 -13.76 14.91 16.30
CA LEU A 132 -13.00 14.50 17.48
C LEU A 132 -13.15 15.51 18.62
N THR A 133 -13.46 14.99 19.80
CA THR A 133 -13.46 15.78 21.03
C THR A 133 -12.03 16.15 21.42
N ASN A 134 -11.88 17.10 22.35
CA ASN A 134 -10.56 17.45 22.86
C ASN A 134 -9.91 16.28 23.61
N GLU A 135 -10.70 15.42 24.25
CA GLU A 135 -10.23 14.22 24.95
C GLU A 135 -9.67 13.19 23.96
N ASP A 136 -10.37 12.96 22.84
CA ASP A 136 -9.91 12.08 21.76
C ASP A 136 -8.57 12.58 21.17
N MET A 137 -8.46 13.90 20.95
CA MET A 137 -7.21 14.50 20.48
C MET A 137 -6.06 14.32 21.47
N HIS A 138 -6.33 14.42 22.78
CA HIS A 138 -5.33 14.15 23.81
C HIS A 138 -4.93 12.66 23.85
N GLU A 139 -5.87 11.75 23.64
CA GLU A 139 -5.58 10.31 23.55
C GLU A 139 -4.76 9.96 22.30
N LEU A 140 -5.11 10.48 21.13
CA LEU A 140 -4.34 10.32 19.89
C LEU A 140 -2.89 10.79 20.07
N ASN A 141 -2.68 11.97 20.67
CA ASN A 141 -1.34 12.48 20.94
C ASN A 141 -0.56 11.61 21.94
N ARG A 142 -1.24 11.06 22.96
CA ARG A 142 -0.62 10.11 23.90
C ARG A 142 -0.18 8.83 23.18
N ILE A 143 -1.02 8.25 22.34
CA ILE A 143 -0.69 7.05 21.56
C ILE A 143 0.47 7.34 20.59
N ALA A 144 0.47 8.51 19.95
CA ALA A 144 1.47 8.92 18.97
C ALA A 144 2.91 8.92 19.51
N THR A 145 3.10 9.22 20.80
CA THR A 145 4.44 9.20 21.41
C THR A 145 5.12 7.83 21.39
N ARG A 146 4.35 6.73 21.32
CA ARG A 146 4.91 5.38 21.15
C ARG A 146 5.58 5.18 19.80
N TYR A 147 5.25 6.02 18.82
CA TYR A 147 5.76 5.99 17.45
C TYR A 147 6.80 7.09 17.18
N GLY A 148 7.33 7.73 18.22
CA GLY A 148 8.37 8.77 18.09
C GLY A 148 7.85 10.13 17.63
N MET A 149 6.54 10.34 17.65
CA MET A 149 5.93 11.66 17.43
C MET A 149 5.96 12.46 18.74
N LYS A 150 5.99 13.78 18.65
CA LYS A 150 5.91 14.66 19.82
C LYS A 150 4.45 14.98 20.17
N MET A 151 4.23 15.38 21.41
CA MET A 151 2.93 15.88 21.84
C MET A 151 2.53 17.10 21.00
N GLY A 152 1.33 17.06 20.45
CA GLY A 152 0.79 18.10 19.57
C GLY A 152 1.11 17.91 18.09
N ASP A 153 1.77 16.83 17.69
CA ASP A 153 1.99 16.54 16.26
C ASP A 153 0.73 15.97 15.59
N PHE A 154 -0.17 15.34 16.37
CA PHE A 154 -1.52 15.00 15.93
C PHE A 154 -2.44 16.20 16.19
N THR A 155 -2.58 17.09 15.21
CA THR A 155 -3.47 18.26 15.27
C THR A 155 -4.76 18.03 14.49
N LYS A 156 -5.74 18.91 14.73
CA LYS A 156 -6.94 19.05 13.89
C LYS A 156 -6.59 19.55 12.49
#